data_AF-A0AAN6KAU7-F1
#
_entry.id   AF-A0AAN6KAU7-F1
#
_cell.length_a   1.000
_cell.length_b   1.000
_cell.length_c   1.000
_cell.angle_alpha   90.00
_cell.angle_beta   90.00
_cell.angle_gamma   90.00
#
_symmetry.space_group_name_H-M   'P 1'
#
loop_
_entity.id
_entity.type
_entity.pdbx_description
1 polymer ?
#
loop_
_entity_poly.entity_id
_entity_poly.type
_entity_poly.pdbx_seq_one_letter_code
_entity_poly.pdbx_strand_id
1 'polypeptide(L)'
;FLARRIKAGETPTKAVNEIIDQSSSEILKMFLLLGASGGSGEDRAWTPQQAWTLVRSLATSDTLRFNEVLLLDAYKTDGEKALAALEQAELIAVQSSNGRPYSIKPGKPVYQPAFQRLVGDHVLAAKMDLAVLAEGIGIESKTIEKLETELHLLGELPRQPGELSARIGWLLGKIAGSQRRIEGFERESAGLKKVLSSEY
;
A
#
# COMPACT_ATOMS: atom_id res chain seq x y z
N PHE A 1 24.61 -20.01 7.29
CA PHE A 1 24.76 -18.98 8.34
C PHE A 1 24.27 -19.48 9.71
N LEU A 2 23.03 -20.01 9.80
CA LEU A 2 22.45 -20.60 11.03
C LEU A 2 23.36 -21.62 11.75
N ALA A 3 23.94 -22.56 10.99
CA ALA A 3 24.79 -23.63 11.52
C ALA A 3 26.07 -23.14 12.22
N ARG A 4 26.58 -21.94 11.88
CA ARG A 4 27.78 -21.35 12.49
C ARG A 4 27.46 -20.73 13.86
N ARG A 5 26.25 -20.17 14.03
CA ARG A 5 25.81 -19.51 15.27
C ARG A 5 25.38 -20.49 16.36
N ILE A 6 24.73 -21.59 15.97
CA ILE A 6 24.42 -22.71 16.89
C ILE A 6 25.71 -23.28 17.50
N LYS A 7 26.80 -23.33 16.72
CA LYS A 7 28.12 -23.80 17.19
C LYS A 7 28.81 -22.83 18.17
N ALA A 8 28.34 -21.58 18.28
CA ALA A 8 28.88 -20.54 19.15
C ALA A 8 28.13 -20.41 20.50
N GLY A 9 27.18 -21.32 20.80
CA GLY A 9 26.45 -21.34 22.08
C GLY A 9 25.19 -20.48 22.14
N GLU A 10 24.78 -19.86 21.03
CA GLU A 10 23.49 -19.17 20.95
C GLU A 10 22.34 -20.17 20.79
N THR A 11 21.25 -19.94 21.53
CA THR A 11 20.06 -20.78 21.40
C THR A 11 19.45 -20.61 19.99
N PRO A 12 18.97 -21.69 19.35
CA PRO A 12 18.36 -21.60 18.02
C PRO A 12 17.26 -20.54 17.92
N THR A 13 16.48 -20.36 18.99
CA THR A 13 15.42 -19.34 19.08
C THR A 13 15.96 -17.92 18.98
N LYS A 14 17.07 -17.61 19.68
CA LYS A 14 17.69 -16.28 19.62
C LYS A 14 18.21 -15.99 18.21
N ALA A 15 18.86 -16.96 17.58
CA ALA A 15 19.38 -16.82 16.23
C ALA A 15 18.26 -16.58 15.19
N VAL A 16 17.10 -17.21 15.35
CA VAL A 16 15.93 -16.98 14.48
C VAL A 16 15.35 -15.58 14.68
N ASN A 17 15.19 -15.13 15.93
CA ASN A 17 14.68 -13.79 16.23
C ASN A 17 15.59 -12.70 15.65
N GLU A 18 16.90 -12.83 15.79
CA GLU A 18 17.84 -11.87 15.21
C GLU A 18 17.79 -11.83 13.67
N ILE A 19 17.53 -12.98 13.03
CA ILE A 19 17.34 -13.04 11.58
C ILE A 19 16.07 -12.29 11.18
N ILE A 20 14.98 -12.42 11.95
CA ILE A 20 13.73 -11.68 11.74
C ILE A 20 13.95 -10.17 11.96
N ASP A 21 14.66 -9.76 13.00
CA ASP A 21 14.96 -8.36 13.29
C ASP A 21 15.87 -7.73 12.21
N GLN A 22 16.82 -8.51 11.68
CA GLN A 22 17.65 -8.07 10.55
C GLN A 22 16.83 -7.92 9.27
N SER A 23 15.99 -8.90 8.94
CA SER A 23 15.14 -8.85 7.74
C SER A 23 14.10 -7.74 7.82
N SER A 24 13.50 -7.50 8.98
CA SER A 24 12.55 -6.39 9.17
C SER A 24 13.23 -5.03 9.00
N SER A 25 14.44 -4.85 9.55
CA SER A 25 15.24 -3.64 9.35
C SER A 25 15.63 -3.40 7.88
N GLU A 26 15.98 -4.48 7.17
CA GLU A 26 16.26 -4.43 5.73
C GLU A 26 15.01 -4.02 4.93
N ILE A 27 13.86 -4.64 5.22
CA ILE A 27 12.60 -4.34 4.55
C ILE A 27 12.22 -2.87 4.75
N LEU A 28 12.27 -2.40 6.00
CA LEU A 28 11.98 -1.03 6.37
C LEU A 28 12.85 -0.04 5.59
N LYS A 29 14.18 -0.25 5.61
CA LYS A 29 15.11 0.64 4.93
C LYS A 29 14.91 0.61 3.41
N MET A 30 14.88 -0.57 2.82
CA MET A 30 14.89 -0.73 1.36
C MET A 30 13.56 -0.42 0.70
N PHE A 31 12.42 -0.75 1.32
CA PHE A 31 11.12 -0.65 0.64
C PHE A 31 10.22 0.45 1.19
N LEU A 32 10.37 0.81 2.47
CA LEU A 32 9.41 1.70 3.15
C LEU A 32 9.96 3.10 3.43
N LEU A 33 11.25 3.26 3.74
CA LEU A 33 11.85 4.56 4.07
C LEU A 33 12.53 5.26 2.86
N LEU A 34 13.15 4.50 1.96
CA LEU A 34 13.90 5.04 0.81
C LEU A 34 13.00 5.40 -0.40
N GLY A 35 11.78 5.88 -0.16
CA GLY A 35 10.82 6.21 -1.22
C GLY A 35 10.67 7.71 -1.48
N ALA A 36 10.81 8.07 -2.76
CA ALA A 36 10.64 9.37 -3.42
C ALA A 36 11.80 10.40 -3.38
N SER A 37 12.78 10.30 -2.47
CA SER A 37 13.91 11.25 -2.46
C SER A 37 15.14 10.72 -1.73
N GLY A 38 15.82 9.74 -2.34
CA GLY A 38 17.12 9.25 -1.90
C GLY A 38 18.00 9.00 -3.11
N GLY A 39 18.78 10.01 -3.50
CA GLY A 39 19.42 10.12 -4.81
C GLY A 39 20.28 8.93 -5.22
N SER A 40 19.95 8.38 -6.40
CA SER A 40 20.85 8.19 -7.55
C SER A 40 20.11 7.42 -8.65
N GLY A 41 19.67 8.12 -9.69
CA GLY A 41 19.66 7.61 -11.07
C GLY A 41 18.63 6.56 -11.53
N GLU A 42 17.88 5.88 -10.67
CA GLU A 42 16.81 4.96 -11.11
C GLU A 42 15.48 5.27 -10.41
N ASP A 43 14.49 5.68 -11.20
CA ASP A 43 13.09 5.77 -10.79
C ASP A 43 12.63 4.39 -10.28
N ARG A 44 12.68 4.18 -8.96
CA ARG A 44 12.07 2.99 -8.36
C ARG A 44 10.61 2.93 -8.79
N ALA A 45 10.24 1.83 -9.43
CA ALA A 45 8.94 1.66 -10.07
C ALA A 45 7.79 1.36 -9.09
N TRP A 46 8.00 1.50 -7.78
CA TRP A 46 6.99 1.31 -6.75
C TRP A 46 7.03 2.45 -5.72
N THR A 47 5.88 2.70 -5.10
CA THR A 47 5.75 3.63 -3.96
C THR A 47 5.88 2.90 -2.62
N PRO A 48 6.33 3.58 -1.54
CA PRO A 48 6.31 3.00 -0.20
C PRO A 48 4.94 2.49 0.24
N GLN A 49 3.86 3.14 -0.21
CA GLN A 49 2.48 2.79 0.08
C GLN A 49 2.09 1.46 -0.58
N GLN A 50 2.50 1.24 -1.83
CA GLN A 50 2.35 -0.05 -2.52
C GLN A 50 3.08 -1.16 -1.73
N ALA A 51 4.36 -0.94 -1.41
CA ALA A 51 5.14 -1.91 -0.63
C ALA A 51 4.51 -2.19 0.74
N TRP A 52 4.08 -1.14 1.46
CA TRP A 52 3.42 -1.28 2.76
C TRP A 52 2.10 -2.05 2.69
N THR A 53 1.32 -1.83 1.64
CA THR A 53 0.04 -2.54 1.42
C THR A 53 0.28 -4.05 1.28
N LEU A 54 1.33 -4.46 0.56
CA LEU A 54 1.74 -5.86 0.47
C LEU A 54 2.25 -6.40 1.80
N VAL A 55 3.12 -5.66 2.50
CA VAL A 55 3.65 -6.05 3.81
C VAL A 55 2.50 -6.33 4.79
N ARG A 56 1.52 -5.42 4.87
CA ARG A 56 0.36 -5.56 5.76
C ARG A 56 -0.50 -6.78 5.39
N SER A 57 -0.77 -6.94 4.09
CA SER A 57 -1.60 -8.02 3.58
C SER A 57 -0.92 -9.39 3.78
N LEU A 58 0.40 -9.46 3.54
CA LEU A 58 1.21 -10.67 3.68
C LEU A 58 1.56 -11.01 5.14
N ALA A 59 1.50 -10.04 6.05
CA ALA A 59 1.60 -10.30 7.49
C ALA A 59 0.38 -11.09 8.00
N THR A 60 -0.80 -10.81 7.42
CA THR A 60 -2.08 -11.43 7.81
C THR A 60 -2.34 -12.74 7.07
N SER A 61 -2.06 -12.78 5.77
CA SER A 61 -2.24 -13.95 4.92
C SER A 61 -0.91 -14.34 4.28
N ASP A 62 -0.53 -15.62 4.32
CA ASP A 62 0.73 -16.07 3.71
C ASP A 62 0.76 -15.98 2.17
N THR A 63 -0.41 -15.80 1.57
CA THR A 63 -0.64 -15.81 0.13
C THR A 63 -1.71 -14.79 -0.21
N LEU A 64 -1.49 -14.02 -1.28
CA LEU A 64 -2.47 -13.11 -1.86
C LEU A 64 -2.81 -13.54 -3.29
N ARG A 65 -4.01 -13.21 -3.75
CA ARG A 65 -4.41 -13.41 -5.15
C ARG A 65 -3.91 -12.24 -5.98
N PHE A 66 -3.17 -12.53 -7.05
CA PHE A 66 -2.51 -11.51 -7.86
C PHE A 66 -3.48 -10.44 -8.38
N ASN A 67 -4.60 -10.87 -8.97
CA ASN A 67 -5.58 -9.92 -9.53
C ASN A 67 -6.32 -9.12 -8.45
N GLU A 68 -6.49 -9.65 -7.23
CA GLU A 68 -7.13 -8.90 -6.14
C GLU A 68 -6.22 -7.75 -5.69
N VAL A 69 -4.90 -7.96 -5.67
CA VAL A 69 -3.93 -6.90 -5.37
C VAL A 69 -3.97 -5.79 -6.43
N LEU A 70 -4.08 -6.13 -7.71
CA LEU A 70 -4.19 -5.14 -8.79
C LEU A 70 -5.48 -4.31 -8.75
N LEU A 71 -6.53 -4.78 -8.08
CA LEU A 71 -7.78 -4.04 -7.91
C LEU A 71 -7.73 -3.01 -6.76
N LEU A 72 -6.70 -3.09 -5.90
CA LEU A 72 -6.51 -2.13 -4.81
C LEU A 72 -6.17 -0.74 -5.35
N ASP A 73 -6.61 0.30 -4.65
CA ASP A 73 -6.38 1.69 -5.06
C ASP A 73 -4.89 2.01 -5.28
N ALA A 74 -4.01 1.48 -4.43
CA ALA A 74 -2.56 1.65 -4.55
C ALA A 74 -1.96 1.06 -5.85
N TYR A 75 -2.65 0.14 -6.52
CA TYR A 75 -2.16 -0.56 -7.72
C TYR A 75 -2.95 -0.21 -8.99
N LYS A 76 -3.92 0.72 -8.92
CA LYS A 76 -4.70 1.15 -10.08
C LYS A 76 -3.87 1.79 -11.20
N THR A 77 -2.73 2.38 -10.85
CA THR A 77 -1.80 3.00 -11.81
C THR A 77 -0.46 2.30 -11.73
N ASP A 78 0.03 1.81 -12.87
CA ASP A 78 1.31 1.08 -13.00
C ASP A 78 1.48 -0.11 -12.04
N GLY A 79 0.37 -0.71 -11.58
CA GLY A 79 0.39 -1.76 -10.57
C GLY A 79 1.19 -3.00 -10.98
N GLU A 80 1.08 -3.45 -12.23
CA GLU A 80 1.87 -4.58 -12.73
C GLU A 80 3.37 -4.28 -12.74
N LYS A 81 3.74 -3.05 -13.10
CA LYS A 81 5.13 -2.59 -13.10
C LYS A 81 5.69 -2.54 -11.67
N ALA A 82 4.90 -2.04 -10.72
CA ALA A 82 5.26 -2.03 -9.32
C ALA A 82 5.44 -3.45 -8.75
N LEU A 83 4.51 -4.37 -9.06
CA LEU A 83 4.62 -5.77 -8.62
C LEU A 83 5.83 -6.46 -9.23
N ALA A 84 6.11 -6.28 -10.52
CA ALA A 84 7.30 -6.83 -11.16
C ALA A 84 8.60 -6.30 -10.54
N ALA A 85 8.66 -5.01 -10.22
CA ALA A 85 9.84 -4.42 -9.58
C ALA A 85 10.01 -4.89 -8.13
N LEU A 86 8.92 -5.07 -7.38
CA LEU A 86 8.95 -5.62 -6.02
C LEU A 86 9.30 -7.11 -5.99
N GLU A 87 8.93 -7.86 -7.03
CA GLU A 87 9.39 -9.23 -7.24
C GLU A 87 10.88 -9.27 -7.58
N GLN A 88 11.35 -8.42 -8.51
CA GLN A 88 12.77 -8.33 -8.86
C GLN A 88 13.65 -7.93 -7.67
N ALA A 89 13.13 -7.08 -6.79
CA ALA A 89 13.78 -6.70 -5.54
C ALA A 89 13.62 -7.74 -4.40
N GLU A 90 13.04 -8.91 -4.70
CA GLU A 90 12.84 -10.03 -3.78
C GLU A 90 11.94 -9.76 -2.56
N LEU A 91 11.17 -8.66 -2.52
CA LEU A 91 10.21 -8.42 -1.42
C LEU A 91 9.10 -9.48 -1.47
N ILE A 92 8.63 -9.78 -2.68
CA ILE A 92 7.59 -10.75 -2.96
C ILE A 92 8.07 -11.77 -3.99
N ALA A 93 7.35 -12.88 -4.09
CA ALA A 93 7.47 -13.84 -5.18
C ALA A 93 6.10 -14.01 -5.84
N VAL A 94 6.04 -13.96 -7.17
CA VAL A 94 4.82 -14.17 -7.93
C VAL A 94 4.79 -15.60 -8.45
N GLN A 95 3.76 -16.35 -8.09
CA GLN A 95 3.56 -17.69 -8.64
C GLN A 95 2.72 -17.59 -9.91
N SER A 96 3.19 -18.27 -10.95
CA SER A 96 2.51 -18.33 -12.24
C SER A 96 1.97 -19.75 -12.52
N SER A 97 0.81 -19.81 -13.15
CA SER A 97 0.18 -21.05 -13.63
C SER A 97 -0.24 -20.83 -15.08
N ASN A 98 0.15 -21.72 -15.99
CA ASN A 98 -0.10 -21.61 -17.44
C ASN A 98 0.36 -20.26 -18.03
N GLY A 99 1.50 -19.73 -17.56
CA GLY A 99 2.04 -18.44 -18.01
C GLY A 99 1.31 -17.21 -17.46
N ARG A 100 0.34 -17.38 -16.54
CA ARG A 100 -0.39 -16.28 -15.91
C ARG A 100 -0.07 -16.19 -14.40
N PRO A 101 0.29 -15.00 -13.88
CA PRO A 101 0.36 -14.75 -12.45
C PRO A 101 -0.96 -15.05 -11.74
N TYR A 102 -0.93 -15.84 -10.66
CA TYR A 102 -2.14 -16.19 -9.90
C TYR A 102 -2.04 -15.86 -8.41
N SER A 103 -0.86 -15.98 -7.80
CA SER A 103 -0.66 -15.69 -6.39
C SER A 103 0.63 -14.93 -6.12
N ILE A 104 0.65 -14.21 -5.00
CA ILE A 104 1.78 -13.45 -4.48
C ILE A 104 2.10 -14.00 -3.10
N LYS A 105 3.38 -14.24 -2.82
CA LYS A 105 3.92 -14.72 -1.54
C LYS A 105 5.08 -13.84 -1.08
N PRO A 106 5.49 -13.93 0.21
CA PRO A 106 6.73 -13.32 0.65
C PRO A 106 7.93 -13.87 -0.15
N GLY A 107 8.85 -13.00 -0.56
CA GLY A 107 9.98 -13.42 -1.41
C GLY A 107 10.96 -14.38 -0.71
N LYS A 108 11.02 -14.33 0.62
CA LYS A 108 11.82 -15.24 1.45
C LYS A 108 10.97 -15.79 2.60
N PRO A 109 11.17 -17.03 3.06
CA PRO A 109 10.40 -17.60 4.18
C PRO A 109 10.47 -16.77 5.47
N VAL A 110 11.58 -16.08 5.71
CA VAL A 110 11.77 -15.18 6.86
C VAL A 110 10.95 -13.88 6.74
N TYR A 111 10.48 -13.52 5.54
CA TYR A 111 9.79 -12.25 5.36
C TYR A 111 8.39 -12.23 5.96
N GLN A 112 7.68 -13.36 6.02
CA GLN A 112 6.37 -13.39 6.69
C GLN A 112 6.47 -12.97 8.17
N PRO A 113 7.31 -13.59 9.02
CA PRO A 113 7.47 -13.13 10.40
C PRO A 113 8.09 -11.72 10.49
N ALA A 114 8.93 -11.32 9.53
CA ALA A 114 9.41 -9.94 9.47
C ALA A 114 8.29 -8.92 9.17
N PHE A 115 7.35 -9.25 8.28
CA PHE A 115 6.17 -8.44 8.00
C PHE A 115 5.27 -8.35 9.24
N GLN A 116 5.06 -9.47 9.94
CA GLN A 116 4.32 -9.48 11.21
C GLN A 116 5.00 -8.61 12.27
N ARG A 117 6.33 -8.65 12.36
CA ARG A 117 7.13 -7.79 13.25
C ARG A 117 6.92 -6.31 12.93
N LEU A 118 6.98 -5.94 11.65
CA LEU A 118 6.80 -4.55 11.20
C LEU A 118 5.38 -4.04 11.42
N VAL A 119 4.36 -4.87 11.18
CA VAL A 119 2.95 -4.54 11.41
C VAL A 119 2.63 -4.48 12.91
N GLY A 120 3.32 -5.28 13.72
CA GLY A 120 3.19 -5.27 15.18
C GLY A 120 3.85 -4.08 15.87
N ASP A 121 4.72 -3.33 15.17
CA ASP A 121 5.21 -2.02 15.62
C ASP A 121 4.13 -0.97 15.37
N HIS A 122 3.40 -0.61 16.42
CA HIS A 122 2.25 0.30 16.34
C HIS A 122 2.62 1.71 15.86
N VAL A 123 3.81 2.22 16.19
CA VAL A 123 4.26 3.56 15.76
C VAL A 123 4.57 3.53 14.27
N LEU A 124 5.36 2.54 13.84
CA LEU A 124 5.68 2.37 12.43
C LEU A 124 4.41 2.13 11.60
N ALA A 125 3.56 1.20 12.04
CA ALA A 125 2.32 0.89 11.35
C ALA A 125 1.42 2.11 11.24
N ALA A 126 1.21 2.87 12.32
CA ALA A 126 0.39 4.08 12.29
C ALA A 126 0.95 5.14 11.33
N LYS A 127 2.28 5.33 11.30
CA LYS A 127 2.93 6.27 10.38
C LYS A 127 2.72 5.87 8.91
N MET A 128 2.92 4.58 8.60
CA MET A 128 2.76 4.07 7.24
C MET A 128 1.28 4.04 6.81
N ASP A 129 0.38 3.72 7.73
CA ASP A 129 -1.07 3.75 7.50
C ASP A 129 -1.57 5.16 7.19
N LEU A 130 -1.08 6.17 7.93
CA LEU A 130 -1.37 7.56 7.62
C LEU A 130 -0.92 7.97 6.22
N ALA A 131 0.23 7.48 5.76
CA ALA A 131 0.71 7.77 4.42
C ALA A 131 -0.19 7.15 3.33
N VAL A 132 -0.70 5.93 3.55
CA VAL A 132 -1.67 5.27 2.66
C VAL A 132 -3.01 6.03 2.65
N LEU A 133 -3.52 6.43 3.83
CA LEU A 133 -4.77 7.19 3.92
C LEU A 133 -4.66 8.55 3.24
N ALA A 134 -3.53 9.24 3.38
CA ALA A 134 -3.27 10.51 2.71
C ALA A 134 -3.26 10.36 1.18
N GLU A 135 -2.68 9.29 0.65
CA GLU A 135 -2.74 8.96 -0.78
C GLU A 135 -4.18 8.71 -1.23
N GLY A 136 -4.94 7.92 -0.47
CA GLY A 136 -6.36 7.66 -0.73
C GLY A 136 -7.20 8.93 -0.78
N ILE A 137 -7.00 9.85 0.17
CA ILE A 137 -7.63 11.18 0.16
C ILE A 137 -7.27 11.93 -1.12
N GLY A 138 -5.98 11.97 -1.49
CA GLY A 138 -5.53 12.65 -2.71
C GLY A 138 -6.16 12.08 -3.99
N ILE A 139 -6.34 10.76 -4.08
CA ILE A 139 -7.01 10.10 -5.22
C ILE A 139 -8.49 10.51 -5.31
N GLU A 140 -9.18 10.50 -4.17
CA GLU A 140 -10.59 10.87 -4.11
C GLU A 140 -10.81 12.36 -4.38
N SER A 141 -9.95 13.24 -3.86
CA SER A 141 -10.00 14.67 -4.16
C SER A 141 -9.82 14.96 -5.66
N LYS A 142 -8.86 14.29 -6.32
CA LYS A 142 -8.69 14.40 -7.79
C LYS A 142 -9.88 13.86 -8.56
N THR A 143 -10.57 12.85 -8.01
CA THR A 143 -11.79 12.31 -8.63
C THR A 143 -12.92 13.33 -8.52
N ILE A 144 -13.09 13.96 -7.35
CA ILE A 144 -14.08 15.04 -7.15
C ILE A 144 -13.80 16.21 -8.09
N GLU A 145 -12.56 16.71 -8.16
CA GLU A 145 -12.17 17.83 -9.03
C GLU A 145 -12.55 17.60 -10.50
N LYS A 146 -12.32 16.37 -11.02
CA LYS A 146 -12.70 16.00 -12.39
C LYS A 146 -14.22 16.01 -12.59
N LEU A 147 -14.98 15.49 -11.62
CA LEU A 147 -16.44 15.45 -11.68
C LEU A 147 -17.05 16.86 -11.55
N GLU A 148 -16.47 17.71 -10.71
CA GLU A 148 -16.85 19.11 -10.55
C GLU A 148 -16.55 19.93 -11.81
N THR A 149 -15.41 19.68 -12.46
CA THR A 149 -15.08 20.29 -13.75
C THR A 149 -16.12 19.93 -14.81
N GLU A 150 -16.54 18.66 -14.90
CA GLU A 150 -17.60 18.25 -15.82
C GLU A 150 -18.93 18.92 -15.47
N LEU A 151 -19.32 18.94 -14.19
CA LEU A 151 -20.55 19.62 -13.74
C LEU A 151 -20.53 21.12 -14.07
N HIS A 152 -19.38 21.77 -13.94
CA HIS A 152 -19.20 23.16 -14.31
C HIS A 152 -19.49 23.39 -15.79
N LEU A 153 -18.89 22.58 -16.68
CA LEU A 153 -19.12 22.65 -18.13
C LEU A 153 -20.60 22.41 -18.50
N LEU A 154 -21.27 21.46 -17.84
CA LEU A 154 -22.71 21.24 -18.03
C LEU A 154 -23.56 22.40 -17.50
N GLY A 155 -23.06 23.12 -16.49
CA GLY A 155 -23.66 24.31 -15.91
C GLY A 155 -23.57 25.55 -16.81
N GLU A 156 -22.57 25.64 -17.69
CA GLU A 156 -22.38 26.75 -18.62
C GLU A 156 -23.35 26.74 -19.82
N LEU A 157 -24.10 25.66 -20.02
CA LEU A 157 -25.06 25.54 -21.12
C LEU A 157 -26.22 26.55 -20.95
N PRO A 158 -26.57 27.35 -21.99
CA PRO A 158 -27.63 28.37 -21.91
C PRO A 158 -29.01 27.81 -21.50
N ARG A 159 -29.25 26.54 -21.82
CA ARG A 159 -30.41 25.77 -21.37
C ARG A 159 -29.96 24.33 -21.19
N GLN A 160 -30.25 23.74 -20.03
CA GLN A 160 -29.95 22.34 -19.76
C GLN A 160 -31.05 21.45 -20.36
N PRO A 161 -30.74 20.60 -21.35
CA PRO A 161 -31.68 19.60 -21.86
C PRO A 161 -32.06 18.60 -20.75
N GLY A 162 -33.29 18.11 -20.76
CA GLY A 162 -33.76 17.13 -19.75
C GLY A 162 -33.00 15.81 -19.79
N GLU A 163 -32.42 15.47 -20.94
CA GLU A 163 -31.54 14.33 -21.16
C GLU A 163 -30.29 14.36 -20.26
N LEU A 164 -29.84 15.55 -19.85
CA LEU A 164 -28.69 15.71 -18.95
C LEU A 164 -29.02 15.44 -17.49
N SER A 165 -30.29 15.44 -17.07
CA SER A 165 -30.67 15.28 -15.67
C SER A 165 -30.15 13.96 -15.07
N ALA A 166 -30.17 12.88 -15.86
CA ALA A 166 -29.62 11.59 -15.42
C ALA A 166 -28.09 11.64 -15.24
N ARG A 167 -27.37 12.35 -16.13
CA ARG A 167 -25.92 12.52 -16.04
C ARG A 167 -25.54 13.37 -14.83
N ILE A 168 -26.22 14.49 -14.61
CA ILE A 168 -26.01 15.36 -13.45
C ILE A 168 -26.24 14.59 -12.15
N GLY A 169 -27.35 13.84 -12.05
CA GLY A 169 -27.62 12.99 -10.90
C GLY A 169 -26.53 11.94 -10.65
N TRP A 170 -26.00 11.32 -11.71
CA TRP A 170 -24.89 10.37 -11.61
C TRP A 170 -23.60 11.03 -11.10
N LEU A 171 -23.24 12.21 -11.62
CA LEU A 171 -22.05 12.97 -11.22
C LEU A 171 -22.14 13.36 -9.73
N LEU A 172 -23.27 13.92 -9.30
CA LEU A 172 -23.51 14.27 -7.89
C LEU A 172 -23.44 13.04 -6.98
N GLY A 173 -24.02 11.91 -7.42
CA GLY A 173 -23.94 10.65 -6.68
C GLY A 173 -22.50 10.14 -6.53
N LYS A 174 -21.67 10.31 -7.56
CA LYS A 174 -20.23 9.96 -7.51
C LYS A 174 -19.45 10.87 -6.59
N ILE A 175 -19.66 12.18 -6.65
CA ILE A 175 -19.04 13.16 -5.73
C ILE A 175 -19.39 12.83 -4.29
N ALA A 176 -20.67 12.63 -3.97
CA ALA A 176 -21.11 12.25 -2.62
C ALA A 176 -20.53 10.91 -2.16
N GLY A 177 -20.27 9.98 -3.09
CA GLY A 177 -19.58 8.72 -2.80
C GLY A 177 -18.11 8.93 -2.44
N SER A 178 -17.38 9.75 -3.20
CA SER A 178 -15.99 10.10 -2.96
C SER A 178 -15.81 10.90 -1.66
N GLN A 179 -16.68 11.87 -1.40
CA GLN A 179 -16.66 12.67 -0.18
C GLN A 179 -16.81 11.80 1.08
N ARG A 180 -17.74 10.82 1.07
CA ARG A 180 -17.90 9.88 2.18
C ARG A 180 -16.65 9.02 2.42
N ARG A 181 -15.89 8.68 1.37
CA ARG A 181 -14.62 7.95 1.51
C ARG A 181 -13.54 8.84 2.13
N ILE A 182 -13.43 10.09 1.70
CA ILE A 182 -12.51 11.09 2.30
C ILE A 182 -12.80 11.24 3.80
N GLU A 183 -14.06 11.45 4.19
CA GLU A 183 -14.45 11.55 5.61
C GLU A 183 -14.12 10.28 6.40
N GLY A 184 -14.22 9.11 5.77
CA GLY A 184 -13.78 7.84 6.33
C GLY A 184 -12.28 7.84 6.61
N PHE A 185 -11.47 8.18 5.62
CA PHE A 185 -10.01 8.24 5.72
C PHE A 185 -9.54 9.29 6.75
N GLU A 186 -10.21 10.45 6.82
CA GLU A 186 -9.90 11.50 7.81
C GLU A 186 -10.20 11.04 9.23
N ARG A 187 -11.32 10.33 9.44
CA ARG A 187 -11.67 9.75 10.75
C ARG A 187 -10.64 8.72 11.20
N GLU A 188 -10.24 7.82 10.32
CA GLU A 188 -9.20 6.83 10.61
C GLU A 188 -7.84 7.51 10.87
N SER A 189 -7.49 8.50 10.07
CA SER A 189 -6.27 9.30 10.25
C SER A 189 -6.24 10.00 11.61
N ALA A 190 -7.38 10.50 12.11
CA ALA A 190 -7.47 11.10 13.44
C ALA A 190 -7.19 10.07 14.55
N GLY A 191 -7.58 8.81 14.36
CA GLY A 191 -7.24 7.71 15.27
C GLY A 191 -5.74 7.43 15.29
N LEU A 192 -5.13 7.26 14.12
CA LEU A 192 -3.70 6.96 13.99
C LEU A 192 -2.80 8.11 14.49
N LYS A 193 -3.20 9.36 14.27
CA LYS A 193 -2.48 10.53 14.82
C LYS A 193 -2.44 10.53 16.35
N LYS A 194 -3.48 9.99 17.03
CA LYS A 194 -3.47 9.86 18.48
C LYS A 194 -2.42 8.84 18.94
N VAL A 195 -2.35 7.69 18.27
CA VAL A 195 -1.32 6.65 18.51
C VAL A 195 0.08 7.26 18.48
N LEU A 196 0.39 8.01 17.40
CA LEU A 196 1.67 8.68 17.24
C LEU A 196 1.96 9.79 18.27
N SER A 197 0.93 10.30 18.94
CA SER A 197 1.10 11.32 20.00
C SER A 197 1.27 10.72 21.39
N SER A 198 0.88 9.44 21.59
CA SER A 198 0.92 8.76 22.88
C SER A 198 2.06 7.77 23.04
N GLU A 199 2.65 7.31 21.93
CA GLU A 199 3.59 6.19 21.89
C GLU A 199 4.93 6.60 21.25
N TYR A 200 6.02 5.90 21.61
CA TYR A 200 7.40 6.21 21.19
C TYR A 200 8.07 5.03 20.48
#